data_AF-A0A1S7LNK9-F1
#
_entry.id   AF-A0A1S7LNK9-F1
#
_cell.length_a   1.000
_cell.length_b   1.000
_cell.length_c   1.000
_cell.angle_alpha   90.00
_cell.angle_beta   90.00
_cell.angle_gamma   90.00
#
_symmetry.space_group_name_H-M   'P 1'
#
loop_
_entity.id
_entity.type
_entity.pdbx_description
1 polymer ?
#
loop_
_entity_poly.entity_id
_entity_poly.type
_entity_poly.pdbx_seq_one_letter_code
_entity_poly.pdbx_strand_id
1 'polypeptide(L)'
;MNDGFRGITDHTITWDDRIPVSITMDLGRGRKVEVNLINKQLTQLEGRPLKDKQRDWVMHMAEYLMRQALLKRHEDETGEKSPGAKPVTFSARPNPDVTWWG
;
A
#
# COMPACT_ATOMS: atom_id res chain seq x y z
N MET A 1 6.86 -17.51 -22.65
CA MET A 1 6.26 -16.19 -22.93
C MET A 1 6.11 -15.44 -21.60
N ASN A 2 7.02 -14.53 -21.29
CA ASN A 2 6.86 -13.64 -20.13
C ASN A 2 5.76 -12.62 -20.47
N ASP A 3 4.54 -12.87 -20.01
CA ASP A 3 3.50 -11.85 -19.94
C ASP A 3 4.00 -10.78 -18.97
N GLY A 4 4.77 -9.82 -19.49
CA GLY A 4 5.35 -8.70 -18.77
C GLY A 4 4.26 -7.74 -18.30
N PHE A 5 3.47 -8.18 -17.34
CA PHE A 5 2.62 -7.34 -16.53
C PHE A 5 3.54 -6.47 -15.66
N ARG A 6 3.88 -5.30 -16.19
CA ARG A 6 4.72 -4.32 -15.49
C ARG A 6 3.83 -3.51 -14.54
N GLY A 7 3.56 -4.11 -13.38
CA GLY A 7 3.12 -3.44 -12.14
C GLY A 7 1.99 -2.42 -12.21
N ILE A 8 1.80 -1.71 -11.11
CA ILE A 8 1.01 -0.48 -11.02
C ILE A 8 1.98 0.68 -11.31
N THR A 9 1.65 1.51 -12.29
CA THR A 9 2.46 2.69 -12.66
C THR A 9 2.02 3.92 -11.91
N ASP A 10 0.72 4.07 -11.67
CA ASP A 10 0.14 5.15 -10.88
C ASP A 10 -1.13 4.67 -10.18
N HIS A 11 -1.53 5.35 -9.11
CA HIS A 11 -2.77 5.08 -8.42
C HIS A 11 -3.37 6.35 -7.83
N THR A 12 -4.69 6.41 -7.81
CA THR A 12 -5.46 7.50 -7.21
C THR A 12 -6.54 6.90 -6.33
N ILE A 13 -6.66 7.40 -5.10
CA ILE A 13 -7.67 6.95 -4.14
C ILE A 13 -8.75 8.01 -4.05
N THR A 14 -9.98 7.60 -4.29
CA THR A 14 -11.18 8.43 -4.12
C THR A 14 -11.70 8.26 -2.71
N TRP A 15 -11.92 9.38 -2.01
CA TRP A 15 -12.38 9.41 -0.63
C TRP A 15 -13.77 10.03 -0.57
N ASP A 16 -14.62 9.45 0.27
CA ASP A 16 -15.86 10.06 0.75
C ASP A 16 -15.66 10.41 2.22
N ASP A 17 -15.44 11.69 2.49
CA ASP A 17 -14.96 12.27 3.75
C ASP A 17 -13.68 11.60 4.31
N ARG A 18 -13.89 10.53 5.09
CA ARG A 18 -12.83 9.78 5.79
C ARG A 18 -12.69 8.35 5.29
N ILE A 19 -13.62 7.89 4.47
CA ILE A 19 -13.71 6.50 4.02
C ILE A 19 -13.22 6.44 2.57
N PRO A 20 -12.19 5.64 2.26
CA PRO A 20 -11.78 5.43 0.88
C PRO A 20 -12.83 4.56 0.17
N VAL A 21 -13.40 5.07 -0.93
CA VAL A 21 -14.54 4.46 -1.64
C VAL A 21 -14.08 3.66 -2.84
N SER A 22 -13.18 4.23 -3.64
CA SER A 22 -12.61 3.54 -4.80
C SER A 22 -11.13 3.84 -4.95
N ILE A 23 -10.42 2.94 -5.61
CA ILE A 23 -9.04 3.15 -6.02
C ILE A 23 -8.94 2.92 -7.52
N THR A 24 -8.48 3.94 -8.24
CA THR A 24 -8.14 3.83 -9.65
C THR A 24 -6.67 3.53 -9.76
N MET A 25 -6.31 2.50 -10.53
CA MET A 25 -4.93 2.10 -10.77
C MET A 25 -4.65 2.09 -12.26
N ASP A 26 -3.56 2.76 -12.64
CA ASP A 26 -2.98 2.65 -13.95
C ASP A 26 -1.96 1.51 -13.93
N LEU A 27 -2.19 0.54 -14.80
CA LEU A 27 -1.37 -0.63 -15.00
C LEU A 27 -0.55 -0.47 -16.28
N GLY A 28 0.62 -1.11 -16.31
CA GLY A 28 1.47 -1.07 -17.50
C GLY A 28 0.74 -1.43 -18.80
N ARG A 29 1.15 -0.79 -19.90
CA ARG A 29 0.56 -0.90 -21.26
C ARG A 29 -0.82 -0.22 -21.44
N GLY A 30 -1.04 0.90 -20.76
CA GLY A 30 -2.25 1.72 -20.95
C GLY A 30 -3.52 1.00 -20.51
N ARG A 31 -3.43 0.24 -19.42
CA ARG A 31 -4.59 -0.44 -18.83
C ARG A 31 -4.99 0.34 -17.60
N LYS A 32 -6.27 0.64 -17.47
CA LYS A 32 -6.81 1.37 -16.35
C LYS A 32 -7.91 0.58 -15.69
N VAL A 33 -7.82 0.43 -14.38
CA VAL A 33 -8.80 -0.31 -13.60
C VAL A 33 -9.24 0.51 -12.41
N GLU A 34 -10.52 0.41 -12.09
CA GLU A 34 -11.09 0.94 -10.87
C GLU A 34 -11.53 -0.22 -9.99
N VAL A 35 -11.13 -0.18 -8.74
CA VAL A 35 -11.62 -1.12 -7.72
C VAL A 35 -12.52 -0.34 -6.78
N ASN A 36 -13.80 -0.68 -6.78
CA ASN A 36 -14.76 -0.21 -5.80
C ASN A 36 -14.56 -1.01 -4.51
N LEU A 37 -14.15 -0.33 -3.44
CA LEU A 37 -13.77 -0.97 -2.17
C LEU A 37 -14.99 -1.34 -1.32
N ILE A 38 -16.13 -0.68 -1.53
CA ILE A 38 -17.39 -0.98 -0.84
C ILE A 38 -17.95 -2.31 -1.34
N ASN A 39 -18.05 -2.45 -2.65
CA ASN A 39 -18.61 -3.64 -3.29
C ASN A 39 -17.57 -4.72 -3.59
N LYS A 40 -16.27 -4.42 -3.38
CA LYS A 40 -15.13 -5.25 -3.77
C LYS A 40 -15.20 -5.69 -5.24
N GLN A 41 -15.60 -4.77 -6.11
CA GLN A 41 -15.74 -5.03 -7.55
C GLN A 41 -14.63 -4.32 -8.32
N LEU A 42 -14.05 -5.03 -9.28
CA LEU A 42 -13.07 -4.48 -10.22
C LEU A 42 -13.77 -4.18 -11.54
N THR A 43 -13.78 -2.91 -11.91
CA THR A 43 -14.23 -2.41 -13.20
C THR A 43 -13.01 -2.07 -14.04
N GLN A 44 -12.98 -2.57 -15.27
CA GLN A 44 -11.93 -2.18 -16.20
C GLN A 44 -12.37 -0.98 -17.02
N LEU A 45 -11.66 0.14 -16.85
CA LEU A 45 -11.93 1.40 -17.55
C LEU A 45 -11.27 1.41 -18.93
N GLU A 46 -10.02 0.93 -19.02
CA GLU A 46 -9.26 0.93 -20.28
C GLU A 46 -8.40 -0.31 -20.48
N GLY A 47 -8.15 -0.62 -21.75
CA GLY A 47 -7.23 -1.68 -22.18
C GLY A 47 -7.85 -3.08 -22.26
N ARG A 48 -6.99 -4.08 -22.46
CA ARG A 48 -7.42 -5.48 -22.64
C ARG A 48 -7.89 -6.09 -21.33
N PRO A 49 -8.94 -6.94 -21.35
CA PRO A 49 -9.46 -7.62 -20.16
C PRO A 49 -8.34 -8.30 -19.38
N LEU A 50 -8.31 -8.05 -18.07
CA LEU A 50 -7.39 -8.73 -17.16
C LEU A 50 -7.74 -10.22 -17.06
N LYS A 51 -6.71 -11.07 -17.04
CA LYS A 51 -6.85 -12.50 -16.71
C LYS A 51 -7.20 -12.66 -15.22
N ASP A 52 -7.80 -13.78 -14.82
CA ASP A 52 -8.24 -14.00 -13.43
C ASP A 52 -7.13 -13.78 -12.39
N LYS A 53 -5.96 -14.40 -12.59
CA LYS A 53 -4.79 -14.18 -11.71
C LYS A 53 -4.36 -12.71 -11.62
N GLN A 54 -4.53 -11.94 -12.70
CA GLN A 54 -4.21 -10.51 -12.69
C GLN A 54 -5.28 -9.72 -11.94
N ARG A 55 -6.55 -10.09 -12.05
CA ARG A 55 -7.65 -9.48 -11.27
C ARG A 55 -7.44 -9.70 -9.77
N ASP A 56 -7.17 -10.93 -9.37
CA ASP A 56 -6.90 -11.26 -7.95
C ASP A 56 -5.72 -10.46 -7.42
N TRP A 57 -4.63 -10.39 -8.20
CA TRP A 57 -3.47 -9.57 -7.85
C TRP A 57 -3.83 -8.08 -7.70
N VAL A 58 -4.59 -7.51 -8.65
CA VAL A 58 -5.03 -6.11 -8.58
C VAL A 58 -5.89 -5.86 -7.35
N MET A 59 -6.80 -6.78 -7.02
CA MET A 59 -7.63 -6.69 -5.82
C MET A 59 -6.79 -6.70 -4.54
N HIS A 60 -5.79 -7.59 -4.44
CA HIS A 60 -4.88 -7.60 -3.30
C HIS A 60 -4.04 -6.32 -3.21
N MET A 61 -3.58 -5.79 -4.34
CA MET A 61 -2.84 -4.52 -4.36
C MET A 61 -3.71 -3.32 -3.98
N ALA A 62 -4.97 -3.30 -4.41
CA ALA A 62 -5.94 -2.29 -3.98
C ALA A 62 -6.11 -2.28 -2.46
N GLU A 63 -6.31 -3.45 -1.85
CA GLU A 63 -6.42 -3.58 -0.39
C GLU A 63 -5.12 -3.15 0.32
N TYR A 64 -3.95 -3.51 -0.24
CA TYR A 64 -2.67 -3.09 0.32
C TYR A 64 -2.48 -1.56 0.27
N LEU A 65 -2.69 -0.94 -0.88
CA LEU A 65 -2.55 0.51 -1.06
C LEU A 65 -3.55 1.29 -0.18
N MET A 66 -4.77 0.78 -0.04
CA MET A 66 -5.76 1.34 0.88
C MET A 66 -5.26 1.32 2.33
N ARG A 67 -4.74 0.17 2.81
CA ARG A 67 -4.17 0.08 4.17
C ARG A 67 -3.02 1.06 4.36
N GLN A 68 -2.13 1.20 3.38
CA GLN A 68 -1.03 2.17 3.45
C GLN A 68 -1.54 3.60 3.54
N ALA A 69 -2.58 3.96 2.77
CA ALA A 69 -3.15 5.29 2.79
C ALA A 69 -3.87 5.60 4.11
N LEU A 70 -4.58 4.61 4.69
CA LEU A 70 -5.20 4.74 6.01
C LEU A 70 -4.16 4.87 7.13
N LEU A 71 -3.07 4.10 7.08
CA LEU A 71 -1.97 4.19 8.03
C LEU A 71 -1.30 5.56 7.96
N LYS A 72 -0.96 6.04 6.75
CA LYS A 72 -0.37 7.37 6.56
C LYS A 72 -1.28 8.47 7.09
N ARG A 73 -2.59 8.39 6.83
CA ARG A 73 -3.56 9.36 7.36
C ARG A 73 -3.62 9.32 8.89
N HIS A 74 -3.60 8.12 9.48
CA HIS A 74 -3.53 7.98 10.94
C HIS A 74 -2.24 8.59 11.49
N GLU A 75 -1.10 8.39 10.82
CA GLU A 75 0.17 9.03 11.19
C GLU A 75 0.09 10.56 11.08
N ASP A 76 -0.53 11.10 10.02
CA ASP A 76 -0.73 12.54 9.84
C ASP A 76 -1.66 13.11 10.93
N GLU A 77 -2.76 12.42 11.27
CA GLU A 77 -3.69 12.80 12.34
C GLU A 77 -3.07 12.67 13.75
N THR A 78 -2.16 11.70 13.95
CA THR A 78 -1.43 11.51 15.23
C THR A 78 -0.20 12.42 15.34
N GLY A 79 0.34 12.88 14.22
CA GLY A 79 1.50 13.76 14.12
C GLY A 79 1.29 15.15 14.73
N GLU A 80 0.03 15.58 14.91
CA GLU A 80 -0.27 16.83 15.60
C GLU A 80 -0.10 16.76 17.12
N LYS A 81 0.06 15.58 17.75
CA LYS A 81 0.32 15.48 19.21
C LYS A 81 1.18 14.27 19.61
N SER A 82 2.48 14.49 19.78
CA SER A 82 3.18 14.29 21.07
C SER A 82 4.66 14.71 21.00
N PRO A 83 5.13 15.69 21.81
CA PRO A 83 6.53 16.11 21.87
C PRO A 83 7.39 15.11 22.69
N GLY A 84 7.21 13.80 22.50
CA GLY A 84 7.66 12.78 23.45
C GLY A 84 8.41 11.58 22.89
N ALA A 85 8.34 11.29 21.59
CA ALA A 85 9.06 10.15 21.02
C ALA A 85 10.48 10.56 20.64
N LYS A 86 11.38 10.63 21.64
CA LYS A 86 12.83 10.64 21.34
C LYS A 86 13.19 9.30 20.68
N PRO A 87 14.03 9.27 19.64
CA PRO A 87 14.54 8.04 19.07
C PRO A 87 15.23 7.23 20.18
N VAL A 88 14.92 5.94 20.28
CA VAL A 88 15.60 5.04 21.22
C VAL A 88 17.04 4.88 20.72
N THR A 89 17.95 5.65 21.29
CA THR A 89 19.38 5.47 21.06
C THR A 89 19.81 4.20 21.78
N PHE A 90 19.94 3.10 21.04
CA PHE A 90 20.58 1.89 21.54
C PHE A 90 22.08 2.15 21.69
N SER A 91 22.51 2.52 22.90
CA SER A 91 23.91 2.50 23.27
C SER A 91 24.23 1.08 23.75
N ALA A 92 24.87 0.28 22.91
CA ALA A 92 25.50 -0.96 23.36
C ALA A 92 26.52 -0.60 24.43
N ARG A 93 26.20 -0.84 25.71
CA ARG A 93 27.23 -0.90 26.74
C ARG A 93 27.86 -2.28 26.61
N PRO A 94 29.10 -2.42 26.13
CA PRO A 94 29.77 -3.71 26.18
C PRO A 94 29.85 -4.11 27.65
N ASN A 95 29.10 -5.16 28.02
CA ASN A 95 29.18 -5.72 29.35
C ASN A 95 30.51 -6.50 29.42
N PRO A 96 31.49 -6.08 30.25
CA PRO A 96 32.80 -6.72 30.31
C PRO A 96 32.74 -8.19 30.79
N ASP A 97 31.60 -8.62 31.35
CA ASP A 97 31.41 -9.98 31.87
C ASP A 97 30.81 -10.97 30.85
N VAL A 98 30.56 -10.54 29.61
CA VAL A 98 30.03 -11.43 28.56
C VAL A 98 31.18 -11.91 27.67
N THR A 99 31.67 -13.12 27.94
CA THR A 99 32.60 -13.82 27.05
C THR A 99 31.81 -14.43 25.88
N TRP A 100 31.95 -13.83 24.70
CA TRP A 100 31.45 -14.41 23.45
C TRP A 100 32.49 -15.41 22.96
N TRP A 101 32.19 -16.70 23.05
CA TRP A 101 33.02 -17.74 22.42
C TRP A 101 32.61 -17.80 20.95
N GLY A 102 33.47 -17.30 20.08
CA GLY A 102 33.35 -17.41 18.62
C GLY A 102 33.57 -18.83 18.11
#